data_AF-A0A5Q5BMA0-F1
#
_entry.id   AF-A0A5Q5BMA0-F1
#
_cell.length_a   1.000
_cell.length_b   1.000
_cell.length_c   1.000
_cell.angle_alpha   90.00
_cell.angle_beta   90.00
_cell.angle_gamma   90.00
#
_symmetry.space_group_name_H-M   'P 1'
#
loop_
_entity.id
_entity.type
_entity.pdbx_description
1 polymer ?
#
loop_
_entity_poly.entity_id
_entity_poly.type
_entity_poly.pdbx_seq_one_letter_code
_entity_poly.pdbx_strand_id
1 'polypeptide(L)'
;MNTVLYIDPKGVVYETRAFSKADIAHLVSDYGLESLSSGDRQFDFWFTPTTRRCQRRVNRSATELLLAATGFTAKNVPLLRGGVVVATHDTDGDLDGLSWEQLDQLARISRTLTKRDFRVLDRRFARADARLRRRPATPAAVPAATTEQRESVRQ
;
A
#
# COMPACT_ATOMS: atom_id res chain seq x y z
N MET A 1 -23.09 -1.40 -5.00
CA MET A 1 -21.99 -1.75 -5.93
C MET A 1 -20.73 -1.68 -5.11
N ASN A 2 -19.98 -2.77 -4.98
CA ASN A 2 -18.84 -2.83 -4.06
C ASN A 2 -17.57 -2.58 -4.87
N THR A 3 -17.38 -1.32 -5.25
CA THR A 3 -16.25 -0.89 -6.08
C THR A 3 -15.09 -0.50 -5.16
N VAL A 4 -13.88 -0.93 -5.45
CA VAL A 4 -12.67 -0.48 -4.75
C VAL A 4 -11.65 -0.01 -5.77
N LEU A 5 -10.78 0.91 -5.38
CA LEU A 5 -9.69 1.36 -6.23
C LEU A 5 -8.43 0.59 -5.89
N TYR A 6 -7.88 -0.14 -6.86
CA TYR A 6 -6.57 -0.75 -6.74
C TYR A 6 -5.54 0.09 -7.49
N ILE A 7 -4.53 0.56 -6.78
CA ILE A 7 -3.40 1.29 -7.34
C ILE A 7 -2.21 0.34 -7.36
N ASP A 8 -1.79 -0.06 -8.55
CA ASP A 8 -0.67 -0.98 -8.70
C ASP A 8 0.66 -0.35 -8.25
N PRO A 9 1.73 -1.15 -8.04
CA PRO A 9 3.02 -0.62 -7.65
C PRO A 9 3.67 0.36 -8.64
N LYS A 10 3.17 0.45 -9.88
CA LYS A 10 3.63 1.40 -10.89
C LYS A 10 2.85 2.73 -10.83
N GLY A 11 1.75 2.77 -10.08
CA GLY A 11 0.88 3.93 -9.91
C GLY A 11 -0.31 3.97 -10.86
N VAL A 12 -0.59 2.87 -11.58
CA VAL A 12 -1.78 2.75 -12.42
C VAL A 12 -2.98 2.45 -11.53
N VAL A 13 -4.06 3.23 -11.70
CA VAL A 13 -5.29 3.09 -10.93
C VAL A 13 -6.26 2.22 -11.73
N TYR A 14 -6.74 1.16 -11.08
CA TYR A 14 -7.75 0.26 -11.60
C TYR A 14 -8.99 0.36 -10.72
N GLU A 15 -10.14 0.56 -11.34
CA GLU A 15 -11.41 0.28 -10.69
C GLU A 15 -11.59 -1.25 -10.67
N THR A 16 -11.71 -1.83 -9.48
CA THR A 16 -11.98 -3.25 -9.33
C THR A 16 -13.19 -3.48 -8.43
N ARG A 17 -13.78 -4.66 -8.52
CA ARG A 17 -14.84 -5.09 -7.61
C ARG A 17 -14.21 -5.98 -6.56
N ALA A 18 -14.45 -5.65 -5.29
CA ALA A 18 -14.09 -6.52 -4.18
C ALA A 18 -15.37 -6.82 -3.42
N PHE A 19 -15.73 -8.10 -3.37
CA PHE A 19 -16.95 -8.55 -2.72
C PHE A 19 -16.69 -9.00 -1.28
N SER A 20 -15.42 -9.16 -0.87
CA SER A 20 -15.02 -9.49 0.49
C SER A 20 -13.57 -9.10 0.82
N LYS A 21 -13.27 -9.01 2.12
CA LYS A 21 -11.90 -8.85 2.67
C LYS A 21 -10.94 -9.94 2.16
N ALA A 22 -11.45 -11.15 1.91
CA ALA A 22 -10.68 -12.26 1.37
C ALA A 22 -10.26 -12.02 -0.09
N ASP A 23 -11.14 -11.45 -0.92
CA ASP A 23 -10.82 -11.09 -2.31
C ASP A 23 -9.72 -10.03 -2.39
N ILE A 24 -9.70 -9.10 -1.43
CA ILE A 24 -8.67 -8.06 -1.32
C ILE A 24 -7.36 -8.64 -0.79
N ALA A 25 -7.41 -9.54 0.19
CA ALA A 25 -6.22 -10.27 0.64
C ALA A 25 -5.60 -11.10 -0.50
N HIS A 26 -6.43 -11.66 -1.39
CA HIS A 26 -5.97 -12.31 -2.62
C HIS A 26 -5.40 -11.32 -3.64
N LEU A 27 -6.03 -10.16 -3.86
CA LEU A 27 -5.53 -9.09 -4.74
C LEU A 27 -4.17 -8.54 -4.28
N VAL A 28 -3.96 -8.45 -2.97
CA VAL A 28 -2.75 -7.90 -2.37
C VAL A 28 -1.70 -9.00 -2.02
N SER A 29 -2.02 -10.27 -2.31
CA SER A 29 -1.09 -11.42 -2.26
C SER A 29 -0.28 -11.62 -0.97
N ASP A 30 -0.74 -11.15 0.20
CA ASP A 30 -0.09 -11.49 1.47
C ASP A 30 -0.90 -11.04 2.70
N TYR A 31 -1.04 -11.94 3.68
CA TYR A 31 -1.77 -11.83 4.97
C TYR A 31 -1.19 -10.79 5.97
N GLY A 32 -0.71 -9.64 5.50
CA GLY A 32 -0.04 -8.64 6.32
C GLY A 32 -0.57 -7.23 6.19
N LEU A 33 -1.76 -7.00 5.64
CA LEU A 33 -2.25 -5.65 5.32
C LEU A 33 -2.17 -4.68 6.52
N GLU A 34 -1.50 -3.53 6.31
CA GLU A 34 -1.60 -2.35 7.16
C GLU A 34 -2.65 -1.40 6.55
N SER A 35 -3.41 -0.70 7.39
CA SER A 35 -4.39 0.29 6.95
C SER A 35 -4.08 1.68 7.51
N LEU A 36 -4.36 2.71 6.72
CA LEU A 36 -4.37 4.10 7.15
C LEU A 36 -5.68 4.74 6.72
N SER A 37 -6.42 5.31 7.67
CA SER A 37 -7.66 6.02 7.39
C SER A 37 -7.41 7.47 6.99
N SER A 38 -8.31 8.00 6.16
CA SER A 38 -8.40 9.41 5.81
C SER A 38 -8.69 10.27 7.04
N GLY A 39 -8.45 11.58 6.94
CA GLY A 39 -8.63 12.50 8.08
C GLY A 39 -10.07 12.58 8.58
N ASP A 40 -11.03 12.40 7.66
CA ASP A 40 -12.47 12.35 7.88
C ASP A 40 -13.00 10.94 8.17
N ARG A 41 -12.11 9.93 8.23
CA ARG A 41 -12.43 8.50 8.40
C ARG A 41 -13.39 7.95 7.34
N GLN A 42 -13.49 8.60 6.19
CA GLN A 42 -14.35 8.14 5.10
C GLN A 42 -13.67 7.11 4.20
N PHE A 43 -12.34 7.09 4.15
CA PHE A 43 -11.57 6.23 3.25
C PHE A 43 -10.46 5.53 4.01
N ASP A 44 -10.19 4.29 3.65
CA ASP A 44 -9.07 3.52 4.15
C ASP A 44 -8.14 3.13 3.01
N PHE A 45 -6.85 3.30 3.28
CA PHE A 45 -5.76 2.92 2.41
C PHE A 45 -5.14 1.66 2.96
N TRP A 46 -5.42 0.54 2.32
CA TRP A 46 -4.92 -0.78 2.65
C TRP A 46 -3.69 -1.07 1.80
N PHE A 47 -2.56 -1.38 2.44
CA PHE A 47 -1.30 -1.61 1.74
C PHE A 47 -0.49 -2.75 2.38
N THR A 48 0.40 -3.35 1.60
CA THR A 48 1.30 -4.40 2.11
C THR A 48 2.46 -3.78 2.89
N PRO A 49 2.88 -4.38 4.03
CA PRO A 49 4.04 -3.95 4.77
C PRO A 49 5.30 -4.03 3.92
N THR A 50 6.16 -3.04 4.11
CA THR A 50 7.42 -2.86 3.36
C THR A 50 8.48 -3.95 3.59
N THR A 51 8.16 -4.98 4.39
CA THR A 51 9.07 -6.04 4.84
C THR A 51 9.37 -7.10 3.78
N ARG A 52 8.55 -7.21 2.72
CA ARG A 52 8.74 -8.21 1.65
C ARG A 52 9.61 -7.66 0.51
N ARG A 53 10.70 -8.37 0.18
CA ARG A 53 11.79 -7.93 -0.72
C ARG A 53 11.34 -7.44 -2.12
N CYS A 54 10.14 -7.77 -2.58
CA CYS A 54 9.64 -7.46 -3.93
C CYS A 54 8.89 -6.12 -4.08
N GLN A 55 8.48 -5.44 -3.01
CA GLN A 55 7.64 -4.23 -3.11
C GLN A 55 8.38 -2.96 -2.65
N ARG A 56 9.55 -2.74 -3.24
CA ARG A 56 10.48 -1.69 -2.82
C ARG A 56 10.17 -0.29 -3.37
N ARG A 57 9.40 -0.18 -4.45
CA ARG A 57 9.09 1.11 -5.08
C ARG A 57 7.96 1.84 -4.36
N VAL A 58 8.07 3.16 -4.31
CA VAL A 58 7.01 4.03 -3.80
C VAL A 58 5.89 4.08 -4.81
N ASN A 59 4.66 3.85 -4.34
CA ASN A 59 3.46 4.07 -5.12
C ASN A 59 3.11 5.56 -5.05
N ARG A 60 3.49 6.29 -6.11
CA ARG A 60 3.36 7.76 -6.16
C ARG A 60 1.90 8.18 -6.13
N SER A 61 1.08 7.61 -7.01
CA SER A 61 -0.34 7.90 -7.13
C SER A 61 -1.09 7.64 -5.82
N ALA A 62 -0.80 6.52 -5.15
CA ALA A 62 -1.41 6.23 -3.85
C ALA A 62 -0.97 7.21 -2.75
N THR A 63 0.31 7.61 -2.74
CA THR A 63 0.83 8.59 -1.76
C THR A 63 0.24 9.98 -1.98
N GLU A 64 0.06 10.38 -3.25
CA GLU A 64 -0.59 11.63 -3.63
C GLU A 64 -2.07 11.63 -3.21
N LEU A 65 -2.77 10.53 -3.49
CA LEU A 65 -4.18 10.39 -3.09
C LEU A 65 -4.32 10.38 -1.56
N LEU A 66 -3.42 9.72 -0.82
CA LEU A 66 -3.38 9.76 0.64
C LEU A 66 -3.18 11.19 1.13
N LEU A 67 -2.25 11.95 0.53
CA LEU A 67 -2.05 13.36 0.89
C LEU A 67 -3.32 14.19 0.67
N ALA A 68 -4.01 13.97 -0.45
CA ALA A 68 -5.24 14.69 -0.77
C ALA A 68 -6.41 14.33 0.17
N ALA A 69 -6.50 13.07 0.58
CA ALA A 69 -7.57 12.55 1.42
C ALA A 69 -7.34 12.73 2.93
N THR A 70 -6.16 13.18 3.35
CA THR A 70 -5.81 13.29 4.77
C THR A 70 -5.40 14.71 5.15
N GLY A 71 -5.31 14.98 6.45
CA GLY A 71 -4.72 16.20 6.98
C GLY A 71 -3.18 16.21 6.96
N PHE A 72 -2.53 15.26 6.29
CA PHE A 72 -1.07 15.26 6.20
C PHE A 72 -0.57 16.43 5.36
N THR A 73 0.69 16.80 5.59
CA THR A 73 1.40 17.71 4.69
C THR A 73 2.29 16.91 3.74
N ALA A 74 2.64 17.47 2.58
CA ALA A 74 3.53 16.83 1.63
C ALA A 74 4.90 16.41 2.25
N LYS A 75 5.29 17.04 3.36
CA LYS A 75 6.50 16.70 4.12
C LYS A 75 6.35 15.46 5.01
N ASN A 76 5.16 15.24 5.56
CA ASN A 76 4.92 14.26 6.62
C ASN A 76 4.09 13.06 6.16
N VAL A 77 3.40 13.15 5.02
CA VAL A 77 2.60 12.02 4.52
C VAL A 77 3.45 10.75 4.40
N PRO A 78 2.98 9.59 4.89
CA PRO A 78 3.67 8.32 4.72
C PRO A 78 3.86 7.99 3.23
N LEU A 79 5.02 7.43 2.87
CA LEU A 79 5.26 6.98 1.49
C LEU A 79 4.73 5.56 1.34
N LEU A 80 3.60 5.41 0.67
CA LEU A 80 3.00 4.10 0.40
C LEU A 80 3.85 3.35 -0.62
N ARG A 81 3.97 2.02 -0.45
CA ARG A 81 4.76 1.15 -1.34
C ARG A 81 3.93 -0.04 -1.77
N GLY A 82 4.28 -0.62 -2.91
CA GLY A 82 3.56 -1.77 -3.43
C GLY A 82 2.16 -1.43 -3.94
N GLY A 83 1.31 -2.45 -3.98
CA GLY A 83 -0.10 -2.30 -4.35
C GLY A 83 -0.88 -1.70 -3.20
N VAL A 84 -1.75 -0.74 -3.50
CA VAL A 84 -2.59 -0.07 -2.50
C VAL A 84 -4.04 -0.21 -2.91
N VAL A 85 -4.89 -0.64 -1.99
CA VAL A 85 -6.34 -0.65 -2.16
C VAL A 85 -6.94 0.50 -1.39
N VAL A 86 -7.80 1.27 -2.04
CA VAL A 86 -8.60 2.33 -1.41
C VAL A 86 -10.05 1.87 -1.38
N ALA A 87 -10.62 1.90 -0.18
CA ALA A 87 -11.97 1.43 0.11
C ALA A 87 -12.58 2.29 1.23
N THR A 88 -13.84 2.06 1.58
CA THR A 88 -14.45 2.58 2.81
C THR A 88 -14.46 1.47 3.87
N HIS A 89 -14.98 1.77 5.05
CA HIS A 89 -15.37 0.76 6.01
C HIS A 89 -16.84 0.91 6.40
N ASP A 90 -17.47 -0.19 6.77
CA ASP A 90 -18.81 -0.20 7.34
C ASP A 90 -18.80 0.17 8.84
N THR A 91 -19.97 0.15 9.48
CA THR A 91 -20.11 0.48 10.91
C THR A 91 -19.34 -0.45 11.85
N ASP A 92 -19.00 -1.64 11.37
CA ASP A 92 -18.24 -2.65 12.12
C ASP A 92 -16.72 -2.49 11.90
N GLY A 93 -16.31 -1.52 11.06
CA GLY A 93 -14.92 -1.25 10.72
C GLY A 93 -14.34 -2.23 9.71
N ASP A 94 -15.20 -3.04 9.08
CA ASP A 94 -14.81 -3.93 8.01
C ASP A 94 -14.85 -3.23 6.67
N LEU A 95 -14.05 -3.73 5.73
CA LEU A 95 -13.89 -3.10 4.44
C LEU A 95 -15.20 -3.10 3.65
N ASP A 96 -15.62 -1.92 3.23
CA ASP A 96 -16.78 -1.69 2.38
C ASP A 96 -16.36 -1.04 1.03
N GLY A 97 -17.21 -1.22 0.03
CA GLY A 97 -16.99 -0.65 -1.29
C GLY A 97 -17.26 0.85 -1.34
N LEU A 98 -16.51 1.52 -2.21
CA LEU A 98 -16.75 2.90 -2.62
C LEU A 98 -18.02 2.99 -3.46
N SER A 99 -18.93 3.87 -3.04
CA SER A 99 -20.02 4.37 -3.87
C SER A 99 -19.50 5.32 -4.97
N TRP A 100 -20.34 5.57 -5.98
CA TRP A 100 -20.02 6.54 -7.04
C TRP A 100 -19.77 7.96 -6.51
N GLU A 101 -20.52 8.38 -5.49
CA GLU A 101 -20.33 9.70 -4.87
C GLU A 101 -18.97 9.81 -4.16
N GLN A 102 -18.56 8.73 -3.49
CA GLN A 102 -17.25 8.63 -2.84
C GLN A 102 -16.09 8.61 -3.85
N LEU A 103 -16.28 7.95 -4.99
CA LEU A 103 -15.31 7.99 -6.10
C LEU A 103 -15.18 9.39 -6.68
N ASP A 104 -16.29 10.09 -6.91
CA ASP A 104 -16.25 11.47 -7.40
C ASP A 104 -15.64 12.41 -6.34
N GLN A 105 -15.90 12.19 -5.06
CA GLN A 105 -15.24 12.91 -3.98
C GLN A 105 -13.72 12.69 -4.00
N LEU A 106 -13.22 11.46 -4.13
CA LEU A 106 -11.80 11.16 -4.30
C LEU A 106 -11.19 11.85 -5.53
N ALA A 107 -11.92 11.86 -6.65
CA ALA A 107 -11.51 12.55 -7.87
C ALA A 107 -11.49 14.08 -7.72
N ARG A 108 -12.34 14.66 -6.87
CA ARG A 108 -12.34 16.10 -6.57
C ARG A 108 -11.20 16.48 -5.62
N ILE A 109 -11.02 15.75 -4.52
CA ILE A 109 -9.97 16.06 -3.53
C ILE A 109 -8.58 15.84 -4.12
N SER A 110 -8.36 14.83 -4.97
CA SER A 110 -7.07 14.65 -5.64
C SER A 110 -6.67 15.86 -6.52
N ARG A 111 -7.63 16.61 -7.05
CA ARG A 111 -7.38 17.83 -7.84
C ARG A 111 -7.03 19.06 -7.00
N THR A 112 -7.22 19.02 -5.68
CA THR A 112 -6.87 20.15 -4.80
C THR A 112 -5.37 20.23 -4.50
N LEU A 113 -4.60 19.19 -4.85
CA LEU A 113 -3.15 19.16 -4.68
C LEU A 113 -2.47 20.26 -5.51
N THR A 114 -1.58 21.02 -4.85
CA THR A 114 -0.90 22.13 -5.50
C THR A 114 0.39 21.70 -6.18
N LYS A 115 0.88 22.50 -7.13
CA LYS A 115 2.23 22.31 -7.73
C LYS A 115 3.35 22.26 -6.67
N ARG A 116 3.15 22.91 -5.51
CA ARG A 116 4.11 22.89 -4.41
C ARG A 116 4.16 21.53 -3.73
N ASP A 117 3.00 20.91 -3.54
CA ASP A 117 2.89 19.57 -2.94
C ASP A 117 3.57 18.52 -3.82
N PHE A 118 3.28 18.54 -5.12
CA PHE A 118 3.95 17.67 -6.09
C PHE A 118 5.48 17.82 -6.06
N ARG A 119 6.00 19.05 -6.03
CA ARG A 119 7.45 19.29 -5.94
C ARG A 119 8.08 18.73 -4.65
N VAL A 120 7.37 18.83 -3.53
CA VAL A 120 7.86 18.29 -2.25
C VAL A 120 7.83 16.76 -2.28
N LEU A 121 6.75 16.16 -2.77
CA LEU A 121 6.63 14.72 -2.94
C LEU A 121 7.68 14.15 -3.89
N ASP A 122 7.90 14.77 -5.05
CA ASP A 122 8.92 14.34 -6.02
C ASP A 122 10.31 14.26 -5.40
N ARG A 123 10.69 15.26 -4.60
CA ARG A 123 11.97 15.23 -3.86
C ARG A 123 12.01 14.08 -2.86
N ARG A 124 10.90 13.76 -2.19
CA ARG A 124 10.83 12.64 -1.25
C ARG A 124 10.88 11.30 -1.98
N PHE A 125 10.20 11.16 -3.11
CA PHE A 125 10.26 9.99 -3.97
C PHE A 125 11.68 9.75 -4.49
N ALA A 126 12.33 10.78 -5.04
CA ALA A 126 13.70 10.68 -5.52
C ALA A 126 14.69 10.27 -4.41
N ARG A 127 14.52 10.80 -3.19
CA ARG A 127 15.33 10.40 -2.03
C ARG A 127 15.07 8.94 -1.63
N ALA A 128 13.81 8.50 -1.64
CA ALA A 128 13.44 7.13 -1.35
C ALA A 128 14.03 6.15 -2.37
N ASP A 129 13.97 6.50 -3.66
CA ASP A 129 14.56 5.71 -4.75
C ASP A 129 16.09 5.67 -4.66
N ALA A 130 16.73 6.80 -4.34
CA ALA A 130 18.18 6.85 -4.14
C ALA A 130 18.63 5.96 -2.97
N ARG A 131 17.90 5.96 -1.85
CA ARG A 131 18.16 5.04 -0.72
C ARG A 131 18.02 3.59 -1.13
N LEU A 132 17.04 3.29 -1.98
CA LEU A 132 16.83 1.95 -2.47
C LEU A 132 18.00 1.45 -3.32
N ARG A 133 18.48 2.30 -4.25
CA ARG A 133 19.63 2.00 -5.12
C ARG A 133 20.93 1.81 -4.34
N ARG A 134 21.09 2.51 -3.21
CA ARG A 134 22.28 2.41 -2.36
C ARG A 134 22.29 1.21 -1.41
N ARG A 135 21.16 0.50 -1.24
CA ARG A 135 21.10 -0.65 -0.35
C ARG A 135 21.79 -1.84 -1.04
N PRO A 136 22.94 -2.32 -0.56
CA PRO A 136 23.63 -3.45 -1.18
C PRO A 136 22.67 -4.65 -1.20
N ALA A 137 22.71 -5.43 -2.29
CA ALA A 137 22.02 -6.70 -2.35
C ALA A 137 22.55 -7.54 -1.18
N THR A 138 21.70 -7.78 -0.17
CA THR A 138 22.03 -8.73 0.89
C THR A 138 22.33 -10.06 0.19
N PRO A 139 23.56 -10.63 0.32
CA PRO A 139 23.85 -11.94 -0.26
C PRO A 139 22.76 -12.90 0.19
N ALA A 140 22.22 -13.68 -0.75
CA ALA A 140 21.31 -14.75 -0.41
C ALA A 140 22.00 -15.61 0.65
N ALA A 141 21.37 -15.76 1.81
CA ALA A 141 21.85 -16.68 2.83
C ALA A 141 21.91 -18.07 2.17
N VAL A 142 23.11 -18.63 2.13
CA VAL A 142 23.35 -20.00 1.70
C VAL A 142 22.46 -20.90 2.56
N PRO A 143 21.64 -21.81 2.00
CA PRO A 143 20.79 -22.68 2.80
C PRO A 143 21.70 -23.51 3.70
N ALA A 144 21.53 -23.34 5.02
CA ALA A 144 22.22 -24.14 6.01
C ALA A 144 21.86 -25.61 5.80
N ALA A 145 22.88 -26.44 5.65
CA ALA A 145 22.74 -27.88 5.51
C ALA A 145 21.90 -28.44 6.67
N THR A 146 20.80 -29.11 6.32
CA THR A 146 20.00 -29.94 7.21
C THR A 146 20.92 -30.92 7.93
N THR A 147 21.12 -30.73 9.23
CA THR A 147 21.77 -31.73 10.07
C THR A 147 20.75 -32.85 10.29
N GLU A 148 20.92 -33.97 9.58
CA GLU A 148 20.21 -35.22 9.85
C GLU A 148 20.53 -35.68 11.27
N GLN A 149 19.57 -35.49 12.17
CA GLN A 149 19.57 -36.05 13.50
C GLN A 149 19.21 -37.54 13.38
N ARG A 150 20.23 -38.40 13.23
CA ARG A 150 20.07 -39.86 13.35
C ARG A 150 19.86 -40.20 14.83
N GLU A 151 18.61 -40.35 15.24
CA GLU A 151 18.28 -41.00 16.51
C GLU A 151 18.61 -42.50 16.42
N SER A 152 19.48 -42.92 17.34
CA SER A 152 19.85 -44.30 17.58
C SER A 152 18.81 -44.92 18.50
N VAL A 153 17.93 -45.77 17.96
CA VAL A 153 17.04 -46.61 18.78
C VAL A 153 17.72 -47.97 18.96
N ARG A 154 18.21 -48.22 20.17
CA ARG A 154 18.53 -49.56 20.66
C ARG A 154 17.24 -50.21 21.15
N GLN A 155 16.92 -51.39 20.62
CA GLN A 155 16.36 -52.51 21.38
C GLN A 155 17.01 -53.80 20.89
#